data_AF-A0A2A3TCA5-F1
#
_entry.id   AF-A0A2A3TCA5-F1
#
_cell.length_a   1.000
_cell.length_b   1.000
_cell.length_c   1.000
_cell.angle_alpha   90.00
_cell.angle_beta   90.00
_cell.angle_gamma   90.00
#
_symmetry.space_group_name_H-M   'P 1'
#
loop_
_entity.id
_entity.type
_entity.pdbx_description
1 polymer ?
#
loop_
_entity_poly.entity_id
_entity_poly.type
_entity_poly.pdbx_seq_one_letter_code
_entity_poly.pdbx_strand_id
1 'polypeptide(L)'
;MEIKNVTLFLVGIILLVLGTLIIIFDYPQIEYFENIDFKLYNSLLVEEKEIHQRLVIEFTIGLVIFGLGVLLLVGSFLNRFENGFR
;
A
#
# COMPACT_ATOMS: atom_id res chain seq x y z
N MET A 1 24.84 9.58 1.15
CA MET A 1 23.53 10.21 1.38
C MET A 1 23.26 10.08 2.87
N GLU A 2 23.24 11.18 3.61
CA GLU A 2 23.02 11.15 5.07
C GLU A 2 21.53 11.29 5.38
N ILE A 3 21.05 10.52 6.35
CA ILE A 3 19.66 10.62 6.84
C ILE A 3 19.59 11.87 7.72
N LYS A 4 18.77 12.84 7.31
CA LYS A 4 18.66 14.15 8.00
C LYS A 4 17.56 14.16 9.03
N ASN A 5 16.49 13.40 8.79
CA ASN A 5 15.40 13.23 9.73
C ASN A 5 15.19 11.73 10.01
N VAL A 6 15.79 11.25 11.10
CA VAL A 6 15.72 9.84 11.51
C VAL A 6 14.29 9.41 11.83
N THR A 7 13.48 10.26 12.46
CA THR A 7 12.08 9.95 12.77
C THR A 7 11.28 9.74 11.49
N LEU A 8 11.41 10.64 10.53
CA LEU A 8 10.68 10.56 9.26
C LEU A 8 11.16 9.38 8.39
N PHE A 9 12.45 9.05 8.47
CA PHE A 9 13.01 7.83 7.88
C PHE A 9 12.38 6.57 8.48
N LEU A 10 12.33 6.45 9.82
CA LEU A 10 11.75 5.29 10.50
C LEU A 10 10.24 5.14 10.20
N VAL A 11 9.48 6.24 10.24
CA VAL A 11 8.06 6.22 9.86
C VAL A 11 7.90 5.77 8.41
N GLY A 12 8.75 6.27 7.50
CA GLY A 12 8.79 5.83 6.11
C GLY A 12 9.00 4.32 5.97
N ILE A 13 9.95 3.74 6.70
CA ILE A 13 10.18 2.28 6.72
C ILE A 13 8.94 1.53 7.21
N ILE A 14 8.33 1.96 8.31
CA ILE A 14 7.14 1.30 8.86
C ILE A 14 6.01 1.29 7.83
N LEU A 15 5.73 2.43 7.19
CA LEU A 15 4.70 2.51 6.15
C LEU A 15 5.04 1.64 4.94
N LEU A 16 6.31 1.57 4.53
CA LEU A 16 6.72 0.69 3.43
C LEU A 16 6.48 -0.78 3.76
N VAL A 17 6.83 -1.23 4.96
CA VAL A 17 6.59 -2.60 5.40
C VAL A 17 5.08 -2.88 5.40
N LEU A 18 4.28 -2.01 6.00
CA LEU A 18 2.82 -2.18 6.06
C LEU A 18 2.19 -2.23 4.67
N GLY A 19 2.50 -1.26 3.79
CA GLY A 19 1.98 -1.21 2.44
C GLY A 19 2.41 -2.43 1.61
N THR A 20 3.67 -2.86 1.73
CA THR A 20 4.18 -4.04 1.02
C THR A 20 3.47 -5.32 1.46
N LEU A 21 3.23 -5.49 2.77
CA LEU A 21 2.50 -6.67 3.27
C LEU A 21 1.09 -6.74 2.68
N ILE A 22 0.34 -5.64 2.72
CA ILE A 22 -1.02 -5.57 2.14
C ILE A 22 -0.97 -5.96 0.65
N ILE A 23 -0.07 -5.35 -0.12
CA ILE A 23 0.07 -5.62 -1.57
C ILE A 23 0.39 -7.10 -1.84
N ILE A 24 1.35 -7.69 -1.12
CA ILE A 24 1.78 -9.08 -1.34
C ILE A 24 0.68 -10.08 -0.98
N PHE A 25 -0.09 -9.81 0.07
CA PHE A 25 -1.17 -10.71 0.49
C PHE A 25 -2.42 -10.58 -0.37
N ASP A 26 -2.80 -9.37 -0.76
CA ASP A 26 -4.07 -9.14 -1.46
C ASP A 26 -3.95 -9.39 -2.97
N TYR A 27 -2.79 -9.13 -3.58
CA TYR A 27 -2.61 -9.27 -5.04
C TYR A 27 -2.97 -10.66 -5.57
N PRO A 28 -2.50 -11.79 -5.00
CA PRO A 28 -2.86 -13.12 -5.49
C PRO A 28 -4.37 -13.41 -5.40
N GLN A 29 -5.06 -12.84 -4.41
CA GLN A 29 -6.49 -13.03 -4.22
C GLN A 29 -7.29 -12.23 -5.26
N ILE A 30 -6.87 -11.00 -5.55
CA ILE A 30 -7.46 -10.20 -6.62
C ILE A 30 -7.24 -10.88 -7.97
N GLU A 31 -6.00 -11.31 -8.25
CA GLU A 31 -5.64 -12.02 -9.47
C GLU A 31 -6.48 -13.30 -9.64
N TYR A 32 -6.75 -14.03 -8.56
CA TYR A 32 -7.66 -15.18 -8.60
C TYR A 32 -9.04 -14.78 -9.12
N PHE A 33 -9.67 -13.76 -8.54
CA PHE A 33 -11.01 -13.31 -8.94
C PHE A 33 -11.07 -12.72 -10.35
N GLU A 34 -10.03 -11.99 -10.78
CA GLU A 34 -9.96 -11.39 -12.12
C GLU A 34 -9.80 -12.44 -13.24
N ASN A 35 -9.24 -13.60 -12.91
CA ASN A 35 -9.05 -14.70 -13.87
C ASN A 35 -10.23 -15.69 -13.93
N ILE A 36 -11.28 -15.50 -13.10
CA ILE A 36 -12.49 -16.31 -13.18
C ILE A 36 -13.28 -15.91 -14.44
N ASP A 37 -13.77 -16.90 -15.19
CA ASP A 37 -14.65 -16.65 -16.34
C ASP A 37 -15.87 -15.81 -15.91
N PHE A 38 -16.20 -14.78 -16.68
CA PHE A 38 -17.29 -13.85 -16.39
C PHE A 38 -18.63 -14.55 -16.08
N LYS A 39 -18.92 -15.67 -16.75
CA LYS A 39 -20.14 -16.45 -16.48
C LYS A 39 -20.12 -17.09 -15.09
N LEU A 40 -18.96 -17.61 -14.69
CA LEU A 40 -18.73 -18.19 -13.37
C LEU A 40 -18.71 -17.09 -12.28
N TYR A 41 -18.05 -15.97 -12.56
CA TYR A 41 -18.05 -14.80 -11.67
C TYR A 41 -19.47 -14.29 -11.40
N ASN A 42 -20.32 -14.22 -12.42
CA ASN A 42 -21.72 -13.80 -12.24
C ASN A 42 -22.54 -14.78 -11.42
N SER A 43 -22.19 -16.07 -11.43
CA SER A 43 -22.83 -17.09 -10.62
C SER A 43 -22.31 -17.17 -9.17
N LEU A 44 -21.24 -16.44 -8.83
CA LEU A 44 -20.74 -16.34 -7.46
C LEU A 44 -21.81 -15.76 -6.52
N LEU A 45 -21.72 -16.15 -5.24
CA LEU A 45 -22.58 -15.61 -4.19
C LEU A 45 -22.31 -14.11 -4.01
N VAL A 46 -23.32 -13.37 -3.54
CA VAL A 46 -23.19 -11.93 -3.27
C VAL A 46 -22.04 -11.66 -2.31
N GLU A 47 -21.87 -12.50 -1.29
CA GLU A 47 -20.78 -12.42 -0.31
C GLU A 47 -19.39 -12.52 -0.96
N GLU A 48 -19.21 -13.42 -1.94
CA GLU A 48 -17.93 -13.58 -2.64
C GLU A 48 -17.59 -12.37 -3.50
N LYS A 49 -18.60 -11.75 -4.13
CA LYS A 49 -18.43 -10.50 -4.88
C LYS A 49 -18.08 -9.32 -3.96
N GLU A 50 -18.70 -9.26 -2.78
CA GLU A 50 -18.35 -8.27 -1.76
C GLU A 50 -16.91 -8.45 -1.26
N ILE A 51 -16.46 -9.69 -1.05
CA ILE A 51 -15.08 -9.98 -0.67
C ILE A 51 -14.11 -9.47 -1.74
N HIS A 52 -14.37 -9.76 -3.01
CA HIS A 52 -13.54 -9.24 -4.11
C HIS A 52 -13.46 -7.71 -4.11
N GLN A 53 -14.60 -7.02 -3.94
CA GLN A 53 -14.62 -5.56 -3.87
C GLN A 53 -13.83 -5.01 -2.67
N ARG A 54 -13.95 -5.65 -1.50
CA ARG A 54 -13.18 -5.26 -0.30
C ARG A 54 -11.69 -5.46 -0.52
N LEU A 55 -11.26 -6.57 -1.10
CA LEU A 55 -9.86 -6.84 -1.45
C LEU A 55 -9.29 -5.75 -2.38
N VAL A 56 -10.02 -5.34 -3.41
CA VAL A 56 -9.58 -4.27 -4.31
C VAL A 56 -9.40 -2.93 -3.56
N ILE A 57 -10.28 -2.63 -2.61
CA ILE A 57 -10.17 -1.43 -1.78
C ILE A 57 -8.95 -1.52 -0.84
N GLU A 58 -8.78 -2.65 -0.15
CA GLU A 58 -7.65 -2.91 0.75
C GLU A 58 -6.31 -2.81 0.02
N PHE A 59 -6.20 -3.42 -1.15
CA PHE A 59 -5.04 -3.32 -2.01
C PHE A 59 -4.75 -1.88 -2.46
N THR A 60 -5.80 -1.13 -2.84
CA THR A 60 -5.65 0.30 -3.21
C THR A 60 -5.13 1.12 -2.04
N ILE A 61 -5.62 0.88 -0.82
CA ILE A 61 -5.11 1.51 0.40
C ILE A 61 -3.65 1.11 0.63
N GLY A 62 -3.30 -0.16 0.44
CA GLY A 62 -1.92 -0.67 0.50
C GLY A 62 -0.96 0.08 -0.43
N LEU A 63 -1.37 0.31 -1.68
CA LEU A 63 -0.59 1.12 -2.65
C LEU A 63 -0.39 2.56 -2.18
N VAL A 64 -1.43 3.19 -1.62
CA VAL A 64 -1.33 4.57 -1.10
C VAL A 64 -0.36 4.61 0.09
N ILE A 65 -0.47 3.68 1.04
CA ILE A 65 0.43 3.58 2.20
C ILE A 65 1.88 3.37 1.73
N PHE A 66 2.09 2.47 0.77
CA PHE A 66 3.41 2.21 0.20
C PHE A 66 3.98 3.48 -0.46
N GLY A 67 3.19 4.18 -1.29
CA GLY A 67 3.59 5.42 -1.94
C GLY A 67 3.96 6.52 -0.94
N LEU A 68 3.18 6.68 0.13
CA LEU A 68 3.51 7.60 1.23
C LEU A 68 4.82 7.20 1.93
N GLY A 69 5.05 5.91 2.17
CA GLY A 69 6.30 5.39 2.71
C GLY A 69 7.52 5.75 1.86
N VAL A 70 7.42 5.62 0.54
CA VAL A 70 8.47 6.04 -0.42
C VAL A 70 8.73 7.54 -0.32
N LEU A 71 7.67 8.36 -0.33
CA LEU A 71 7.78 9.81 -0.24
C LEU A 71 8.46 10.25 1.06
N LEU A 72 8.12 9.62 2.19
CA LEU A 72 8.78 9.90 3.47
C LEU A 72 10.25 9.45 3.45
N LEU A 73 10.57 8.26 2.93
CA LEU A 73 11.96 7.84 2.80
C LEU A 73 12.78 8.86 2.00
N VAL A 74 12.31 9.25 0.82
CA VAL A 74 13.00 10.27 0.00
C VAL A 74 13.10 11.60 0.75
N GLY A 75 12.00 12.04 1.37
CA GLY A 75 11.93 13.26 2.16
C GLY A 75 12.94 13.31 3.31
N SER A 76 13.23 12.18 3.94
CA SER A 76 14.14 12.10 5.09
C SER A 76 15.61 12.41 4.77
N PHE A 77 16.00 12.32 3.49
CA PHE A 77 17.33 12.69 3.00
C PHE A 77 17.42 14.15 2.53
N LEU A 78 16.29 14.87 2.42
CA LEU A 78 16.27 16.25 1.92
C LEU A 78 16.58 17.25 3.06
N ASN A 79 17.42 18.26 2.76
CA ASN A 79 17.84 19.32 3.71
C ASN A 79 16.69 20.18 4.27
N ARG A 80 15.48 20.06 3.70
CA ARG A 80 14.38 20.98 3.96
C ARG A 80 13.78 20.84 5.36
N PHE A 81 13.94 19.69 6.02
CA PHE A 81 13.39 19.47 7.36
C PHE A 81 14.27 20.00 8.51
N GLU A 82 15.53 20.36 8.24
CA GLU A 82 16.42 20.95 9.25
C GLU A 82 16.14 22.45 9.47
N ASN A 83 15.53 23.13 8.49
CA ASN A 83 15.31 24.59 8.50
C ASN A 83 13.86 25.02 8.87
N GLY A 84 13.06 24.12 9.46
CA GLY A 84 11.60 24.33 9.63
C GLY A 84 11.09 24.68 11.02
N PHE A 85 11.94 24.73 12.06
CA PHE A 85 11.55 25.14 13.41
C PHE A 85 12.72 25.84 14.13
N ARG A 86 13.11 27.00 13.63
CA ARG A 86 13.83 28.01 14.42
C ARG A 86 13.05 29.31 14.39
#